data_AF-A0A938V616-F1
#
_entry.id   AF-A0A938V616-F1
#
_cell.length_a   1.000
_cell.length_b   1.000
_cell.length_c   1.000
_cell.angle_alpha   90.00
_cell.angle_beta   90.00
_cell.angle_gamma   90.00
#
_symmetry.space_group_name_H-M   'P 1'
#
loop_
_entity.id
_entity.type
_entity.pdbx_description
1 polymer ?
#
loop_
_entity_poly.entity_id
_entity_poly.type
_entity_poly.pdbx_seq_one_letter_code
_entity_poly.pdbx_strand_id
1 'polypeptide(L)'
;MMLPGLSRPAILCTAVLLGCVSVEEPPCPEVEIPENTGSCSTFCKCDLEAFRERVFRFTWLEIDEPEEFAGLLNPIWENDLANNVLNVVFSVVSAEKKQGSASALDEFVFLTGPGWRSPAMPVNLPAKGDLPPETAVDSYCLLEGLTQEIEFRPYHGNQCIFKSVEDSLLNFHTGAIDNPILCAPDLDPMDSIPIRNLKVRFGFNEDCTGMVDGYLEGCIAIEDANRICMCLKSGDCPVSPVPQGDYPETDLAKYCTDRCGQKWISFGASVGLFGLKPTCLTTDGKPGYRLQGFVEAHEIPGKFDSKQSINCEK
;
A
#
# COMPACT_ATOMS: atom_id res chain seq x y z
N MET A 1 -35.46 10.84 -10.10
CA MET A 1 -34.61 10.82 -11.30
C MET A 1 -33.48 9.85 -11.01
N MET A 2 -33.49 8.69 -11.66
CA MET A 2 -32.50 7.62 -11.49
C MET A 2 -31.55 7.64 -12.68
N LEU A 3 -30.24 7.62 -12.43
CA LEU A 3 -29.21 7.41 -13.44
C LEU A 3 -28.95 5.89 -13.59
N PRO A 4 -28.82 5.36 -14.82
CA PRO A 4 -28.48 3.95 -15.04
C PRO A 4 -26.99 3.76 -15.33
N GLY A 5 -26.46 2.62 -14.87
CA GLY A 5 -25.48 1.84 -15.64
C GLY A 5 -23.99 2.03 -15.33
N LEU A 6 -23.47 1.18 -14.44
CA LEU A 6 -22.11 0.63 -14.53
C LEU A 6 -22.20 -0.85 -14.19
N SER A 7 -22.26 -1.69 -15.23
CA SER A 7 -22.21 -3.15 -15.13
C SER A 7 -20.77 -3.60 -14.92
N ARG A 8 -20.52 -4.37 -13.85
CA ARG A 8 -19.29 -5.15 -13.66
C ARG A 8 -19.07 -6.08 -14.87
N PRO A 9 -17.82 -6.32 -15.32
CA PRO A 9 -17.57 -7.34 -16.31
C PRO A 9 -17.81 -8.72 -15.68
N ALA A 10 -18.81 -9.43 -16.19
CA ALA A 10 -18.99 -10.84 -15.92
C ALA A 10 -17.84 -11.61 -16.60
N ILE A 11 -17.09 -12.38 -15.82
CA ILE A 11 -16.09 -13.31 -16.32
C ILE A 11 -16.85 -14.44 -17.05
N LEU A 12 -16.90 -14.33 -18.38
CA LEU A 12 -17.41 -15.36 -19.27
C LEU A 12 -16.26 -16.34 -19.59
N CYS A 13 -16.29 -17.52 -18.98
CA CYS A 13 -15.52 -18.67 -19.41
C CYS A 13 -15.94 -19.05 -20.84
N THR A 14 -15.16 -18.63 -21.84
CA THR A 14 -15.34 -19.08 -23.22
C THR A 14 -14.19 -20.01 -23.56
N ALA A 15 -14.47 -21.31 -23.61
CA ALA A 15 -13.54 -22.30 -24.12
C ALA A 15 -13.37 -22.09 -25.63
N VAL A 16 -12.18 -21.70 -26.06
CA VAL A 16 -11.78 -21.68 -27.48
C VAL A 16 -10.78 -22.81 -27.69
N LEU A 17 -11.26 -23.86 -28.36
CA LEU A 17 -10.46 -24.93 -28.97
C LEU A 17 -9.74 -24.39 -30.20
N LEU A 18 -8.43 -24.12 -30.12
CA LEU A 18 -7.55 -24.07 -31.29
C LEU A 18 -6.18 -24.66 -30.91
N GLY A 19 -5.74 -25.62 -31.73
CA GLY A 19 -4.59 -26.48 -31.45
C GLY A 19 -3.25 -25.77 -31.44
N CYS A 20 -2.40 -26.16 -30.49
CA CYS A 20 -1.00 -25.82 -30.46
C CYS A 20 -0.15 -27.01 -30.93
N VAL A 21 0.75 -26.69 -31.86
CA VAL A 21 1.78 -27.54 -32.43
C VAL A 21 2.73 -28.00 -31.32
N SER A 22 3.06 -29.28 -31.33
CA SER A 22 3.97 -29.94 -30.39
C SER A 22 5.37 -29.33 -30.48
N VAL A 23 5.83 -28.76 -29.38
CA VAL A 23 7.25 -28.51 -29.11
C VAL A 23 7.66 -29.57 -28.10
N GLU A 24 8.64 -30.40 -28.44
CA GLU A 24 9.15 -31.49 -27.61
C GLU A 24 9.79 -30.93 -26.32
N GLU A 25 9.12 -31.11 -25.18
CA GLU A 25 9.73 -30.98 -23.85
C GLU A 25 10.44 -32.28 -23.43
N PRO A 26 11.54 -32.21 -22.67
CA PRO A 26 12.25 -33.39 -22.18
C PRO A 26 11.39 -34.16 -21.16
N PRO A 27 11.46 -35.51 -21.14
CA PRO A 27 10.58 -36.31 -20.29
C PRO A 27 10.92 -36.13 -18.80
N CYS A 28 9.91 -35.81 -18.00
CA CYS A 28 9.97 -35.93 -16.54
C CYS A 28 10.22 -37.39 -16.14
N PRO A 29 10.99 -37.65 -15.06
CA PRO A 29 11.17 -39.01 -14.57
C PRO A 29 9.83 -39.57 -14.05
N GLU A 30 9.42 -40.72 -14.59
CA GLU A 30 8.25 -41.48 -14.15
C GLU A 30 8.42 -41.89 -12.69
N VAL A 31 7.59 -41.33 -11.82
CA VAL A 31 7.34 -41.85 -10.47
C VAL A 31 5.95 -42.48 -10.50
N GLU A 32 5.89 -43.80 -10.32
CA GLU A 32 4.63 -44.53 -10.17
C GLU A 32 3.87 -44.02 -8.94
N ILE A 33 2.72 -43.37 -9.16
CA ILE A 33 1.76 -43.01 -8.12
C ILE A 33 0.47 -43.81 -8.38
N PRO A 34 -0.09 -44.48 -7.35
CA PRO A 34 -1.31 -45.27 -7.50
C PRO A 34 -2.53 -44.38 -7.84
N GLU A 35 -3.36 -44.92 -8.73
CA GLU A 35 -4.61 -44.35 -9.21
C GLU A 35 -5.59 -44.08 -8.07
N ASN A 36 -5.85 -42.80 -7.76
CA ASN A 36 -7.22 -42.34 -7.50
C ASN A 36 -7.33 -40.80 -7.49
N THR A 37 -8.13 -40.30 -8.43
CA THR A 37 -8.74 -38.96 -8.50
C THR A 37 -7.77 -37.77 -8.56
N GLY A 38 -7.10 -37.65 -9.70
CA GLY A 38 -6.28 -36.50 -10.08
C GLY A 38 -7.11 -35.25 -10.42
N SER A 39 -7.00 -34.24 -9.56
CA SER A 39 -6.71 -32.89 -10.04
C SER A 39 -5.19 -32.76 -9.96
N CYS A 40 -4.50 -32.97 -11.08
CA CYS A 40 -3.15 -32.43 -11.23
C CYS A 40 -3.29 -30.90 -11.24
N SER A 41 -3.35 -30.29 -10.05
CA SER A 41 -3.00 -28.90 -9.90
C SER A 41 -1.51 -28.84 -10.20
N THR A 42 -1.18 -28.53 -11.44
CA THR A 42 0.13 -27.99 -11.80
C THR A 42 0.29 -26.75 -10.94
N PHE A 43 0.92 -26.91 -9.78
CA PHE A 43 1.14 -25.83 -8.85
C PHE A 43 2.11 -24.87 -9.54
N CYS A 44 1.58 -23.78 -10.09
CA CYS A 44 2.38 -22.64 -10.51
C CYS A 44 3.13 -22.16 -9.28
N LYS A 45 4.40 -22.57 -9.19
CA LYS A 45 5.34 -22.08 -8.19
C LYS A 45 5.66 -20.66 -8.58
N CYS A 46 5.14 -19.70 -7.81
CA CYS A 46 5.76 -18.40 -7.75
C CYS A 46 7.26 -18.63 -7.50
N ASP A 47 8.12 -18.19 -8.42
CA ASP A 47 9.56 -18.24 -8.22
C ASP A 47 9.92 -17.18 -7.18
N LEU A 48 10.06 -17.62 -5.95
CA LEU A 48 10.32 -16.76 -4.79
C LEU A 48 11.73 -16.18 -4.80
N GLU A 49 12.67 -16.83 -5.47
CA GLU A 49 14.00 -16.24 -5.69
C GLU A 49 13.90 -15.10 -6.70
N ALA A 50 13.06 -15.22 -7.73
CA ALA A 50 12.76 -14.11 -8.64
C ALA A 50 12.10 -12.91 -7.93
N PHE A 51 11.40 -13.12 -6.81
CA PHE A 51 10.79 -12.06 -6.00
C PHE A 51 11.81 -11.19 -5.23
N ARG A 52 12.95 -11.75 -4.81
CA ARG A 52 13.90 -11.08 -3.91
C ARG A 52 14.58 -9.84 -4.49
N GLU A 53 14.68 -9.78 -5.81
CA GLU A 53 15.33 -8.64 -6.49
C GLU A 53 14.31 -7.63 -7.02
N ARG A 54 13.00 -7.87 -6.81
CA ARG A 54 11.92 -7.05 -7.37
C ARG A 54 11.40 -6.05 -6.37
N VAL A 55 11.12 -4.86 -6.88
CA VAL A 55 10.52 -3.77 -6.14
C VAL A 55 9.15 -3.51 -6.72
N PHE A 56 8.15 -3.41 -5.86
CA PHE A 56 6.79 -3.13 -6.24
C PHE A 56 6.34 -1.81 -5.65
N ARG A 57 5.56 -1.06 -6.43
CA ARG A 57 4.97 0.20 -6.00
C ARG A 57 3.47 0.12 -6.13
N PHE A 58 2.75 0.62 -5.14
CA PHE A 58 1.32 0.82 -5.25
C PHE A 58 1.01 1.78 -6.40
N THR A 59 0.15 1.33 -7.30
CA THR A 59 -0.35 2.10 -8.44
C THR A 59 -1.80 2.47 -8.27
N TRP A 60 -2.49 1.78 -7.36
CA TRP A 60 -3.87 2.04 -7.02
C TRP A 60 -4.15 1.61 -5.58
N LEU A 61 -5.00 2.38 -4.90
CA LEU A 61 -5.43 2.15 -3.53
C LEU A 61 -6.84 2.72 -3.38
N GLU A 62 -7.78 1.85 -3.00
CA GLU A 62 -9.18 2.22 -2.77
C GLU A 62 -9.59 1.75 -1.38
N ILE A 63 -9.98 2.68 -0.52
CA ILE A 63 -10.67 2.38 0.73
C ILE A 63 -12.10 1.98 0.39
N ASP A 64 -12.56 0.84 0.91
CA ASP A 64 -13.93 0.36 0.76
C ASP A 64 -14.77 0.60 2.04
N GLU A 65 -14.16 0.47 3.21
CA GLU A 65 -14.80 0.78 4.49
C GLU A 65 -13.91 1.63 5.43
N PRO A 66 -14.51 2.61 6.14
CA PRO A 66 -15.89 3.08 6.01
C PRO A 66 -16.12 3.88 4.72
N GLU A 67 -17.32 3.81 4.14
CA GLU A 67 -17.69 4.49 2.89
C GLU A 67 -17.48 6.01 2.96
N GLU A 68 -17.68 6.58 4.15
CA GLU A 68 -17.45 8.00 4.41
C GLU A 68 -15.97 8.39 4.29
N PHE A 69 -15.04 7.47 4.59
CA PHE A 69 -13.61 7.68 4.32
C PHE A 69 -13.29 7.48 2.85
N ALA A 70 -13.91 6.50 2.19
CA ALA A 70 -13.73 6.25 0.77
C ALA A 70 -13.99 7.50 -0.08
N GLY A 71 -15.13 8.18 0.17
CA GLY A 71 -15.49 9.40 -0.56
C GLY A 71 -14.53 10.59 -0.32
N LEU A 72 -13.79 10.57 0.79
CA LEU A 72 -12.88 11.64 1.19
C LEU A 72 -11.44 11.39 0.73
N LEU A 73 -10.92 10.19 0.97
CA LEU A 73 -9.53 9.83 0.80
C LEU A 73 -9.23 9.28 -0.61
N ASN A 74 -10.13 8.48 -1.20
CA ASN A 74 -9.85 7.85 -2.50
C ASN A 74 -9.56 8.86 -3.61
N PRO A 75 -10.31 9.98 -3.77
CA PRO A 75 -10.00 10.97 -4.80
C PRO A 75 -8.63 11.64 -4.60
N ILE A 76 -8.20 11.81 -3.35
CA ILE A 76 -6.90 12.40 -3.00
C ILE A 76 -5.80 11.39 -3.34
N TRP A 77 -5.91 10.16 -2.83
CA TRP A 77 -4.91 9.11 -3.04
C TRP A 77 -4.79 8.64 -4.48
N GLU A 78 -5.91 8.54 -5.23
CA GLU A 78 -5.88 8.23 -6.67
C GLU A 78 -5.04 9.27 -7.43
N ASN A 79 -5.29 10.56 -7.14
CA ASN A 79 -4.52 11.65 -7.75
C ASN A 79 -3.04 11.60 -7.33
N ASP A 80 -2.76 11.37 -6.05
CA ASP A 80 -1.40 11.36 -5.54
C ASP A 80 -0.60 10.15 -6.02
N LEU A 81 -1.23 8.98 -6.17
CA LEU A 81 -0.62 7.80 -6.77
C LEU A 81 -0.39 7.99 -8.28
N ALA A 82 -1.36 8.53 -9.01
CA ALA A 82 -1.21 8.81 -10.44
C ALA A 82 -0.10 9.82 -10.72
N ASN A 83 0.08 10.81 -9.83
CA ASN A 83 1.12 11.82 -9.92
C ASN A 83 2.41 11.44 -9.17
N ASN A 84 2.61 10.18 -8.78
CA ASN A 84 3.77 9.68 -8.04
C ASN A 84 4.17 10.52 -6.80
N VAL A 85 3.19 11.16 -6.17
CA VAL A 85 3.30 11.91 -4.91
C VAL A 85 3.23 10.96 -3.72
N LEU A 86 2.24 10.07 -3.72
CA LEU A 86 2.16 8.96 -2.80
C LEU A 86 2.91 7.79 -3.43
N ASN A 87 3.91 7.28 -2.73
CA ASN A 87 4.57 6.04 -3.11
C ASN A 87 4.64 5.17 -1.88
N VAL A 88 3.96 4.02 -1.92
CA VAL A 88 4.19 2.94 -0.98
C VAL A 88 4.90 1.86 -1.78
N VAL A 89 6.09 1.50 -1.31
CA VAL A 89 6.99 0.59 -2.02
C VAL A 89 7.31 -0.58 -1.10
N PHE A 90 7.38 -1.77 -1.68
CA PHE A 90 7.77 -2.98 -0.95
C PHE A 90 8.70 -3.88 -1.77
N SER A 91 9.54 -4.63 -1.06
CA SER A 91 10.48 -5.61 -1.61
C SER A 91 10.61 -6.79 -0.67
N VAL A 92 10.86 -7.98 -1.22
CA VAL A 92 11.16 -9.16 -0.40
C VAL A 92 12.63 -9.09 0.02
N VAL A 93 12.91 -9.07 1.32
CA VAL A 93 14.28 -8.96 1.85
C VAL A 93 14.81 -10.29 2.42
N SER A 94 13.93 -11.19 2.83
CA SER A 94 14.30 -12.55 3.22
C SER A 94 13.18 -13.54 2.90
N ALA A 95 13.59 -14.79 2.71
CA ALA A 95 12.67 -15.93 2.61
C ALA A 95 13.29 -17.09 3.36
N GLU A 96 12.69 -17.51 4.46
CA GLU A 96 13.23 -18.54 5.34
C GLU A 96 12.38 -19.81 5.30
N LYS A 97 13.08 -20.95 5.20
CA LYS A 97 12.49 -22.27 5.39
C LYS A 97 12.46 -22.61 6.87
N LYS A 98 11.29 -22.58 7.51
CA LYS A 98 11.15 -23.10 8.88
C LYS A 98 11.41 -24.62 8.91
N GLN A 99 12.49 -25.04 9.56
CA GLN A 99 12.79 -26.46 9.79
C GLN A 99 11.70 -27.12 10.65
N GLY A 100 11.22 -28.29 10.22
CA GLY A 100 10.33 -29.14 11.03
C GLY A 100 8.82 -29.02 10.75
N SER A 101 8.40 -28.18 9.79
CA SER A 101 7.00 -28.14 9.34
C SER A 101 6.73 -29.25 8.31
N ALA A 102 5.63 -29.99 8.49
CA ALA A 102 5.15 -30.97 7.51
C ALA A 102 4.57 -30.32 6.24
N SER A 103 4.28 -29.01 6.27
CA SER A 103 3.96 -28.19 5.11
C SER A 103 5.11 -27.21 4.84
N ALA A 104 5.75 -27.37 3.68
CA ALA A 104 6.82 -26.51 3.17
C ALA A 104 6.31 -25.13 2.73
N LEU A 105 5.62 -24.40 3.61
CA LEU A 105 5.20 -23.04 3.32
C LEU A 105 6.20 -22.08 3.96
N ASP A 106 7.07 -21.57 3.10
CA ASP A 106 8.15 -20.66 3.44
C ASP A 106 7.57 -19.34 3.98
N GLU A 107 8.16 -18.79 5.04
CA GLU A 107 7.81 -17.46 5.56
C GLU A 107 8.71 -16.43 4.88
N PHE A 108 8.14 -15.27 4.53
CA PHE A 108 8.81 -14.20 3.81
C PHE A 108 8.80 -12.93 4.63
N VAL A 109 9.88 -12.16 4.58
CA VAL A 109 9.89 -10.81 5.13
C VAL A 109 9.88 -9.84 3.98
N PHE A 110 8.83 -9.02 3.94
CA PHE A 110 8.70 -7.89 3.04
C PHE A 110 9.16 -6.65 3.79
N LEU A 111 10.14 -5.92 3.26
CA LEU A 111 10.41 -4.57 3.71
C LEU A 111 9.52 -3.63 2.92
N THR A 112 8.67 -2.89 3.61
CA THR A 112 7.72 -1.94 3.04
C THR A 112 7.88 -0.57 3.68
N GLY A 113 7.50 0.48 2.96
CA GLY A 113 7.44 1.81 3.52
C GLY A 113 7.02 2.84 2.50
N PRO A 114 6.81 4.08 2.94
CA PRO A 114 6.68 5.19 2.01
C PRO A 114 8.02 5.41 1.29
N GLY A 115 7.93 5.68 0.00
CA GLY A 115 9.07 5.94 -0.85
C GLY A 115 9.02 7.31 -1.50
N TRP A 116 10.17 7.78 -1.94
CA TRP A 116 10.31 8.93 -2.81
C TRP A 116 10.97 8.50 -4.12
N ARG A 117 10.72 9.22 -5.21
CA ARG A 117 11.28 8.94 -6.54
C ARG A 117 12.37 9.93 -6.90
N SER A 118 13.41 9.49 -7.61
CA SER A 118 14.44 10.37 -8.17
C SER A 118 14.25 10.62 -9.68
N PRO A 119 14.47 11.85 -10.20
CA PRO A 119 14.66 13.09 -9.44
C PRO A 119 13.35 13.53 -8.78
N ALA A 120 13.46 14.26 -7.66
CA ALA A 120 12.32 14.78 -6.92
C ALA A 120 11.40 15.61 -7.85
N MET A 121 10.08 15.42 -7.73
CA MET A 121 9.13 16.28 -8.44
C MET A 121 9.29 17.74 -7.98
N PRO A 122 9.27 18.72 -8.89
CA PRO A 122 9.15 20.11 -8.49
C PRO A 122 7.83 20.35 -7.74
N VAL A 123 7.90 21.16 -6.68
CA VAL A 123 6.86 21.42 -5.67
C VAL A 123 5.54 22.00 -6.22
N ASN A 124 5.51 22.41 -7.48
CA ASN A 124 4.34 22.98 -8.14
C ASN A 124 3.81 22.00 -9.19
N LEU A 125 3.10 20.97 -8.73
CA LEU A 125 2.40 20.08 -9.63
C LEU A 125 1.23 20.83 -10.30
N PRO A 126 1.15 20.82 -11.64
CA PRO A 126 -0.05 21.27 -12.32
C PRO A 126 -1.23 20.35 -11.94
N ALA A 127 -2.44 20.89 -12.00
CA ALA A 127 -3.65 20.12 -11.77
C ALA A 127 -3.75 18.92 -12.75
N LYS A 128 -4.43 17.86 -12.32
CA LYS A 128 -4.71 16.60 -13.02
C LYS A 128 -4.48 16.63 -14.54
N GLY A 129 -3.53 15.81 -15.01
CA GLY A 129 -3.36 15.45 -16.43
C GLY A 129 -2.16 16.05 -17.15
N ASP A 130 -1.38 16.91 -16.49
CA ASP A 130 -0.25 17.63 -17.11
C ASP A 130 1.13 17.02 -16.81
N LEU A 131 1.22 15.96 -16.02
CA LEU A 131 2.46 15.20 -15.88
C LEU A 131 2.59 14.21 -17.04
N PRO A 132 3.67 14.26 -17.84
CA PRO A 132 3.90 13.28 -18.88
C PRO A 132 3.95 11.87 -18.25
N PRO A 133 3.30 10.86 -18.85
CA PRO A 133 3.41 9.46 -18.42
C PRO A 133 4.84 8.90 -18.50
N GLU A 134 5.79 9.67 -19.04
CA GLU A 134 7.18 9.31 -19.30
C GLU A 134 8.21 10.06 -18.44
N THR A 135 7.89 10.56 -17.23
CA THR A 135 8.98 10.73 -16.25
C THR A 135 9.41 9.34 -15.80
N ALA A 136 10.28 8.72 -16.58
CA ALA A 136 10.96 7.48 -16.23
C ALA A 136 11.46 7.64 -14.80
N VAL A 137 10.94 6.82 -13.89
CA VAL A 137 11.43 6.81 -12.53
C VAL A 137 12.70 5.97 -12.55
N ASP A 138 13.84 6.65 -12.44
CA ASP A 138 15.14 6.01 -12.48
C ASP A 138 15.40 5.19 -11.21
N SER A 139 14.84 5.63 -10.08
CA SER A 139 14.90 4.91 -8.81
C SER A 139 13.83 5.37 -7.82
N TYR A 140 13.50 4.47 -6.89
CA TYR A 140 12.72 4.76 -5.69
C TYR A 140 13.59 4.49 -4.47
N CYS A 141 13.52 5.37 -3.47
CA CYS A 141 14.09 5.09 -2.16
C CYS A 141 13.03 5.13 -1.08
N LEU A 142 13.11 4.21 -0.13
CA LEU A 142 12.30 4.28 1.08
C LEU A 142 12.74 5.44 1.97
N LEU A 143 11.78 6.04 2.65
CA LEU A 143 12.05 7.07 3.64
C LEU A 143 12.58 6.41 4.93
N GLU A 144 13.78 6.81 5.34
CA GLU A 144 14.46 6.26 6.52
C GLU A 144 13.60 6.48 7.79
N GLY A 145 13.56 5.47 8.66
CA GLY A 145 12.72 5.49 9.87
C GLY A 145 11.23 5.21 9.64
N LEU A 146 10.78 5.19 8.37
CA LEU A 146 9.38 4.86 8.00
C LEU A 146 9.22 3.44 7.46
N THR A 147 10.33 2.72 7.31
CA THR A 147 10.36 1.35 6.80
C THR A 147 9.94 0.36 7.87
N GLN A 148 9.17 -0.64 7.48
CA GLN A 148 8.65 -1.69 8.33
C GLN A 148 8.85 -3.05 7.67
N GLU A 149 9.27 -4.03 8.47
CA GLU A 149 9.29 -5.42 8.06
C GLU A 149 7.92 -6.04 8.35
N ILE A 150 7.34 -6.68 7.35
CA ILE A 150 6.10 -7.43 7.50
C ILE A 150 6.37 -8.88 7.12
N GLU A 151 6.09 -9.77 8.05
CA GLU A 151 6.18 -11.21 7.82
C GLU A 151 4.94 -11.71 7.09
N PHE A 152 5.16 -12.51 6.05
CA PHE A 152 4.13 -13.10 5.21
C PHE A 152 4.26 -14.63 5.17
N ARG A 153 3.13 -15.28 4.94
CA ARG A 153 3.06 -16.72 4.63
C ARG A 153 2.09 -16.98 3.48
N PRO A 154 2.28 -18.08 2.74
CA PRO A 154 1.33 -18.51 1.72
C PRO A 154 -0.08 -18.72 2.28
N TYR A 155 -1.09 -18.39 1.48
CA TYR A 155 -2.51 -18.45 1.85
C TYR A 155 -3.19 -19.63 1.15
N HIS A 156 -3.77 -20.55 1.95
CA HIS A 156 -4.58 -21.69 1.49
C HIS A 156 -3.96 -22.55 0.39
N GLY A 157 -2.65 -22.78 0.43
CA GLY A 157 -1.96 -23.63 -0.55
C GLY A 157 -1.79 -23.04 -1.94
N ASN A 158 -2.25 -21.80 -2.16
CA ASN A 158 -1.90 -21.02 -3.35
C ASN A 158 -0.53 -20.38 -3.13
N GLN A 159 0.43 -20.74 -3.98
CA GLN A 159 1.83 -20.33 -3.84
C GLN A 159 2.08 -18.86 -4.23
N CYS A 160 1.11 -18.20 -4.85
CA CYS A 160 1.20 -16.80 -5.26
C CYS A 160 0.29 -15.85 -4.48
N ILE A 161 -0.37 -16.35 -3.42
CA ILE A 161 -1.14 -15.51 -2.50
C ILE A 161 -0.49 -15.58 -1.14
N PHE A 162 -0.14 -14.43 -0.60
CA PHE A 162 0.51 -14.26 0.68
C PHE A 162 -0.40 -13.46 1.61
N LYS A 163 -0.33 -13.77 2.90
CA LYS A 163 -0.95 -12.95 3.95
C LYS A 163 0.03 -12.66 5.06
N SER A 164 -0.14 -11.53 5.74
CA SER A 164 0.66 -11.21 6.91
C SER A 164 0.46 -12.27 8.00
N VAL A 165 1.54 -12.57 8.73
CA VAL A 165 1.55 -13.54 9.83
C VAL A 165 0.99 -12.89 11.09
N GLU A 166 1.47 -11.69 11.40
CA GLU A 166 1.12 -10.90 12.57
C GLU A 166 0.54 -9.53 12.17
N ASP A 167 -0.01 -8.85 13.16
CA ASP A 167 -0.45 -7.47 13.06
C ASP A 167 0.79 -6.56 12.89
N SER A 168 0.77 -5.70 11.87
CA SER A 168 1.91 -4.85 11.51
C SER A 168 1.57 -3.36 11.55
N LEU A 169 2.51 -2.51 11.17
CA LEU A 169 2.34 -1.07 11.02
C LEU A 169 2.78 -0.65 9.62
N LEU A 170 2.04 0.27 9.02
CA LEU A 170 2.50 1.02 7.85
C LEU A 170 2.24 2.50 8.06
N ASN A 171 3.26 3.32 7.85
CA ASN A 171 3.13 4.77 7.88
C ASN A 171 2.98 5.28 6.45
N PHE A 172 1.84 5.90 6.13
CA PHE A 172 1.66 6.57 4.84
C PHE A 172 2.23 7.97 4.91
N HIS A 173 3.16 8.29 4.01
CA HIS A 173 3.74 9.62 3.87
C HIS A 173 3.69 10.01 2.39
N THR A 174 3.28 11.24 2.11
CA THR A 174 3.14 11.77 0.74
C THR A 174 4.14 12.89 0.51
N GLY A 175 4.83 12.89 -0.63
CA GLY A 175 5.88 13.87 -0.92
C GLY A 175 7.23 13.51 -0.30
N ALA A 176 8.19 14.43 -0.45
CA ALA A 176 9.53 14.28 0.11
C ALA A 176 9.54 14.60 1.62
N ILE A 177 10.52 14.06 2.37
CA ILE A 177 10.65 14.35 3.82
C ILE A 177 10.73 15.86 4.09
N ASP A 178 11.52 16.59 3.29
CA ASP A 178 11.71 18.03 3.49
C ASP A 178 10.56 18.88 2.95
N ASN A 179 9.60 18.27 2.25
CA ASN A 179 8.43 18.93 1.68
C ASN A 179 7.24 17.96 1.61
N PRO A 180 6.66 17.60 2.77
CA PRO A 180 5.54 16.68 2.83
C PRO A 180 4.28 17.34 2.27
N ILE A 181 3.44 16.53 1.62
CA ILE A 181 2.13 16.96 1.09
C ILE A 181 1.01 16.68 2.11
N LEU A 182 1.24 15.78 3.05
CA LEU A 182 0.41 15.58 4.22
C LEU A 182 0.90 16.53 5.32
N CYS A 183 -0.02 17.03 6.15
CA CYS A 183 0.35 17.77 7.35
C CYS A 183 -0.14 17.03 8.60
N ALA A 184 0.80 16.55 9.40
CA ALA A 184 0.58 15.94 10.70
C ALA A 184 1.84 16.09 11.58
N PRO A 185 2.20 17.34 11.95
CA PRO A 185 3.53 17.65 12.50
C PRO A 185 3.76 17.12 13.92
N ASP A 186 2.70 16.68 14.60
CA ASP A 186 2.76 16.14 15.97
C ASP A 186 2.59 14.61 16.02
N LEU A 187 2.64 13.95 14.86
CA LEU A 187 2.73 12.50 14.79
C LEU A 187 4.19 12.04 14.82
N ASP A 188 4.40 10.83 15.32
CA ASP A 188 5.67 10.15 15.24
C ASP A 188 5.48 8.86 14.42
N PRO A 189 6.04 8.79 13.20
CA PRO A 189 6.88 9.81 12.58
C PRO A 189 6.09 11.01 12.02
N MET A 190 6.76 12.16 11.95
CA MET A 190 6.18 13.44 11.52
C MET A 190 5.57 13.35 10.12
N ASP A 191 4.42 13.99 9.92
CA ASP A 191 3.73 14.09 8.63
C ASP A 191 3.43 12.72 7.98
N SER A 192 3.10 11.72 8.81
CA SER A 192 2.72 10.39 8.37
C SER A 192 1.40 9.92 8.99
N ILE A 193 0.62 9.09 8.27
CA ILE A 193 -0.58 8.44 8.79
C ILE A 193 -0.22 7.02 9.24
N PRO A 194 -0.23 6.73 10.54
CA PRO A 194 0.01 5.38 11.04
C PRO A 194 -1.22 4.50 10.86
N ILE A 195 -1.11 3.44 10.06
CA ILE A 195 -2.08 2.36 9.98
C ILE A 195 -1.58 1.20 10.84
N ARG A 196 -2.13 1.08 12.04
CA ARG A 196 -1.78 0.06 13.05
C ARG A 196 -2.61 -1.20 12.89
N ASN A 197 -2.17 -2.30 13.48
CA ASN A 197 -2.82 -3.62 13.34
C ASN A 197 -3.06 -4.00 11.88
N LEU A 198 -2.10 -3.63 11.03
CA LEU A 198 -2.20 -3.81 9.61
C LEU A 198 -2.13 -5.30 9.27
N LYS A 199 -3.19 -5.76 8.62
CA LYS A 199 -3.31 -7.07 8.00
C LYS A 199 -3.28 -6.89 6.50
N VAL A 200 -2.42 -7.67 5.86
CA VAL A 200 -2.13 -7.54 4.45
C VAL A 200 -2.35 -8.86 3.75
N ARG A 201 -2.92 -8.82 2.55
CA ARG A 201 -3.01 -9.96 1.66
C ARG A 201 -2.66 -9.54 0.25
N PHE A 202 -1.69 -10.20 -0.35
CA PHE A 202 -1.22 -9.93 -1.70
C PHE A 202 -1.26 -11.18 -2.55
N GLY A 203 -1.91 -11.11 -3.69
CA GLY A 203 -1.94 -12.10 -4.75
C GLY A 203 -1.19 -11.57 -5.95
N PHE A 204 -0.29 -12.39 -6.49
CA PHE A 204 0.50 -12.08 -7.67
C PHE A 204 0.16 -13.01 -8.83
N ASN A 205 0.48 -12.57 -10.04
CA ASN A 205 0.48 -13.42 -11.22
C ASN A 205 1.52 -14.55 -11.10
N GLU A 206 1.41 -15.56 -11.98
CA GLU A 206 2.21 -16.79 -11.91
C GLU A 206 3.72 -16.54 -12.05
N ASP A 207 4.11 -15.50 -12.78
CA ASP A 207 5.49 -15.07 -13.00
C ASP A 207 5.97 -14.03 -11.97
N CYS A 208 5.16 -13.74 -10.95
CA CYS A 208 5.50 -12.85 -9.83
C CYS A 208 5.77 -11.38 -10.21
N THR A 209 5.45 -10.95 -11.43
CA THR A 209 5.79 -9.61 -11.95
C THR A 209 4.75 -8.54 -11.63
N GLY A 210 3.55 -8.94 -11.23
CA GLY A 210 2.45 -8.03 -10.97
C GLY A 210 1.51 -8.53 -9.88
N MET A 211 1.02 -7.58 -9.07
CA MET A 211 -0.05 -7.85 -8.12
C MET A 211 -1.39 -7.88 -8.87
N VAL A 212 -2.17 -8.94 -8.66
CA VAL A 212 -3.50 -9.14 -9.25
C VAL A 212 -4.62 -9.04 -8.22
N ASP A 213 -4.29 -9.10 -6.93
CA ASP A 213 -5.27 -9.05 -5.83
C ASP A 213 -4.57 -8.55 -4.56
N GLY A 214 -4.77 -7.29 -4.20
CA GLY A 214 -4.23 -6.71 -2.98
C GLY A 214 -5.35 -6.29 -2.03
N TYR A 215 -5.18 -6.59 -0.74
CA TYR A 215 -6.08 -6.16 0.31
C TYR A 215 -5.31 -5.71 1.55
N LEU A 216 -5.74 -4.60 2.14
CA LEU A 216 -5.21 -4.02 3.37
C LEU A 216 -6.36 -3.80 4.35
N GLU A 217 -6.13 -4.10 5.62
CA GLU A 217 -7.03 -3.75 6.72
C GLU A 217 -6.19 -3.28 7.90
N GLY A 218 -6.56 -2.17 8.52
CA GLY A 218 -5.88 -1.66 9.69
C GLY A 218 -6.70 -0.66 10.49
N CYS A 219 -6.02 0.05 11.39
CA CYS A 219 -6.64 0.89 12.41
C CYS A 219 -5.87 2.19 12.57
N ILE A 220 -6.56 3.33 12.45
CA ILE A 220 -6.03 4.65 12.81
C ILE A 220 -6.55 4.97 14.21
N ALA A 221 -5.66 5.18 15.19
CA ALA A 221 -6.07 5.56 16.54
C ALA A 221 -6.83 6.90 16.53
N ILE A 222 -7.81 7.11 17.42
CA ILE A 222 -8.54 8.39 17.48
C ILE A 222 -7.59 9.57 17.75
N GLU A 223 -6.61 9.37 18.62
CA GLU A 223 -5.59 10.38 18.94
C GLU A 223 -4.77 10.76 17.71
N ASP A 224 -4.39 9.78 16.88
CA ASP A 224 -3.66 10.00 15.65
C ASP A 224 -4.57 10.71 14.63
N ALA A 225 -5.81 10.25 14.48
CA ALA A 225 -6.81 10.85 13.60
C ALA A 225 -7.05 12.34 13.89
N ASN A 226 -7.04 12.73 15.17
CA ASN A 226 -7.22 14.12 15.58
C ASN A 226 -6.06 15.03 15.15
N ARG A 227 -4.86 14.47 15.00
CA ARG A 227 -3.61 15.18 14.65
C ARG A 227 -3.30 15.15 13.14
N ILE A 228 -4.04 14.36 12.37
CA ILE A 228 -3.95 14.36 10.91
C ILE A 228 -4.73 15.55 10.36
N CYS A 229 -4.05 16.38 9.58
CA CYS A 229 -4.68 17.47 8.85
C CYS A 229 -4.77 17.14 7.37
N MET A 230 -5.97 17.28 6.82
CA MET A 230 -6.24 17.02 5.41
C MET A 230 -6.50 18.32 4.67
N CYS A 231 -6.02 18.34 3.42
CA CYS A 231 -6.41 19.33 2.44
C CYS A 231 -7.54 18.75 1.56
N LEU A 232 -8.74 19.32 1.64
CA LEU A 232 -9.89 18.84 0.86
C LEU A 232 -9.72 19.00 -0.67
N LYS A 233 -8.77 19.83 -1.11
CA LYS A 233 -8.47 20.06 -2.52
C LYS A 233 -6.97 20.11 -2.73
N SER A 234 -6.40 19.02 -3.25
CA SER A 234 -4.97 18.91 -3.55
C SER A 234 -4.47 20.14 -4.33
N GLY A 235 -3.35 20.72 -3.88
CA GLY A 235 -2.77 21.96 -4.44
C GLY A 235 -3.31 23.29 -3.89
N ASP A 236 -4.43 23.29 -3.16
CA ASP A 236 -4.99 24.54 -2.59
C ASP A 236 -4.44 24.91 -1.20
N CYS A 237 -3.76 23.97 -0.53
CA CYS A 237 -3.22 24.14 0.82
C CYS A 237 -1.69 24.18 0.79
N PRO A 238 -1.08 25.36 0.65
CA PRO A 238 0.37 25.48 0.82
C PRO A 238 0.71 25.13 2.27
N VAL A 239 1.65 24.19 2.47
CA VAL A 239 2.25 23.96 3.79
C VAL A 239 3.05 25.22 4.13
N SER A 240 2.57 25.98 5.11
CA SER A 240 3.39 27.05 5.69
C SER A 240 4.27 26.45 6.77
N PRO A 241 5.53 26.88 6.92
CA PRO A 241 6.29 26.54 8.11
C PRO A 241 5.64 27.23 9.32
N VAL A 242 5.16 26.47 10.31
CA VAL A 242 4.40 27.04 11.44
C VAL A 242 5.12 26.83 12.79
N PRO A 243 5.04 27.78 13.75
CA PRO A 243 5.82 27.78 14.98
C PRO A 243 5.55 26.60 15.92
N GLN A 244 6.56 26.28 16.74
CA GLN A 244 6.46 25.35 17.87
C GLN A 244 5.53 25.93 18.95
N GLY A 245 4.60 25.11 19.45
CA GLY A 245 3.76 25.45 20.60
C GLY A 245 2.84 24.29 20.99
N ASP A 246 2.52 24.19 22.28
CA ASP A 246 1.60 23.18 22.80
C ASP A 246 0.15 23.55 22.44
N TYR A 247 -0.53 22.65 21.73
CA TYR A 247 -1.95 22.79 21.42
C TYR A 247 -2.78 21.83 22.28
N PRO A 248 -3.78 22.32 23.04
CA PRO A 248 -4.71 21.44 23.70
C PRO A 248 -5.55 20.69 22.65
N GLU A 249 -5.63 19.36 22.79
CA GLU A 249 -6.34 18.43 21.88
C GLU A 249 -7.85 18.72 21.70
N THR A 250 -8.41 19.72 22.40
CA THR A 250 -9.84 20.01 22.48
C THR A 250 -10.36 20.97 21.40
N ASP A 251 -9.49 21.64 20.64
CA ASP A 251 -9.88 22.52 19.54
C ASP A 251 -9.32 22.01 18.19
N LEU A 252 -9.85 20.88 17.72
CA LEU A 252 -9.42 20.20 16.50
C LEU A 252 -9.53 21.08 15.24
N ALA A 253 -10.52 21.98 15.20
CA ALA A 253 -10.72 22.89 14.08
C ALA A 253 -9.60 23.94 14.02
N LYS A 254 -9.19 24.45 15.18
CA LYS A 254 -8.08 25.39 15.30
C LYS A 254 -6.73 24.73 15.10
N TYR A 255 -6.55 23.49 15.59
CA TYR A 255 -5.30 22.73 15.48
C TYR A 255 -4.71 22.76 14.06
N CYS A 256 -5.48 22.30 13.06
CA CYS A 256 -4.96 22.26 11.69
C CYS A 256 -4.74 23.64 11.08
N THR A 257 -5.61 24.59 11.40
CA THR A 257 -5.44 25.98 10.96
C THR A 257 -4.13 26.57 11.48
N ASP A 258 -3.80 26.26 12.73
CA ASP A 258 -2.65 26.82 13.42
C ASP A 258 -1.35 26.02 13.23
N ARG A 259 -1.41 24.74 12.84
CA ARG A 259 -0.21 23.90 12.59
C ARG A 259 0.14 23.77 11.12
N CYS A 260 -0.85 23.86 10.24
CA CYS A 260 -0.67 23.63 8.79
C CYS A 260 -1.05 24.86 7.94
N GLY A 261 -1.83 25.78 8.51
CA GLY A 261 -2.28 27.00 7.84
C GLY A 261 -3.76 26.97 7.46
N GLN A 262 -4.20 28.04 6.81
CA GLN A 262 -5.59 28.18 6.37
C GLN A 262 -5.96 27.07 5.36
N LYS A 263 -7.21 26.57 5.45
CA LYS A 263 -7.81 25.49 4.62
C LYS A 263 -7.49 24.04 5.01
N TRP A 264 -6.61 23.82 5.97
CA TRP A 264 -6.40 22.49 6.53
C TRP A 264 -7.49 22.17 7.56
N ILE A 265 -8.03 20.97 7.50
CA ILE A 265 -9.05 20.49 8.45
C ILE A 265 -8.57 19.23 9.16
N SER A 266 -8.96 19.06 10.43
CA SER A 266 -8.64 17.84 11.17
C SER A 266 -9.43 16.67 10.60
N PHE A 267 -8.74 15.55 10.34
CA PHE A 267 -9.36 14.30 9.95
C PHE A 267 -10.34 13.84 11.02
N GLY A 268 -9.92 13.78 12.29
CA GLY A 268 -10.78 13.43 13.42
C GLY A 268 -12.01 14.32 13.55
N ALA A 269 -11.89 15.64 13.31
CA ALA A 269 -13.05 16.53 13.27
C ALA A 269 -14.03 16.17 12.13
N SER A 270 -13.50 15.81 10.96
CA SER A 270 -14.30 15.36 9.81
C SER A 270 -15.02 14.04 10.11
N VAL A 271 -14.31 13.08 10.71
CA VAL A 271 -14.87 11.80 11.18
C VAL A 271 -16.03 12.04 12.15
N GLY A 272 -15.86 12.98 13.08
CA GLY A 272 -16.91 13.39 14.02
C GLY A 272 -18.15 13.98 13.35
N LEU A 273 -17.99 14.77 12.27
CA LEU A 273 -19.11 15.33 11.50
C LEU A 273 -19.95 14.25 10.81
N PHE A 274 -19.31 13.16 10.38
CA PHE A 274 -20.00 12.01 9.81
C PHE A 274 -20.63 11.08 10.87
N GLY A 275 -20.40 11.34 12.16
CA GLY A 275 -20.94 10.52 13.25
C GLY A 275 -20.34 9.11 13.31
N LEU A 276 -19.17 8.92 12.69
CA LEU A 276 -18.47 7.65 12.66
C LEU A 276 -18.00 7.26 14.07
N LYS A 277 -18.33 6.03 14.46
CA LYS A 277 -17.89 5.46 15.73
C LYS A 277 -16.56 4.74 15.53
N PRO A 278 -15.70 4.71 16.55
CA PRO A 278 -14.52 3.83 16.53
C PRO A 278 -14.95 2.38 16.36
N THR A 279 -14.29 1.65 15.45
CA THR A 279 -14.64 0.28 15.05
C THR A 279 -13.49 -0.71 15.24
N CYS A 280 -12.31 -0.24 15.64
CA CYS A 280 -11.17 -1.09 15.95
C CYS A 280 -10.52 -0.69 17.28
N LEU A 281 -9.70 -1.60 17.80
CA LEU A 281 -8.73 -1.34 18.86
C LEU A 281 -7.34 -1.49 18.27
N THR A 282 -6.44 -0.57 18.61
CA THR A 282 -5.00 -0.69 18.33
C THR A 282 -4.35 -1.74 19.23
N THR A 283 -3.09 -2.12 18.96
CA THR A 283 -2.37 -3.14 19.74
C THR A 283 -2.26 -2.79 21.23
N ASP A 284 -2.17 -1.50 21.56
CA ASP A 284 -2.16 -0.95 22.91
C ASP A 284 -3.56 -0.73 23.51
N GLY A 285 -4.61 -1.19 22.83
CA GLY A 285 -5.99 -1.18 23.31
C GLY A 285 -6.69 0.17 23.19
N LYS A 286 -6.12 1.13 22.44
CA LYS A 286 -6.76 2.42 22.19
C LYS A 286 -7.84 2.27 21.11
N PRO A 287 -8.98 2.97 21.24
CA PRO A 287 -10.00 2.97 20.21
C PRO A 287 -9.51 3.69 18.95
N GLY A 288 -9.92 3.17 17.79
CA GLY A 288 -9.56 3.72 16.50
C GLY A 288 -10.63 3.49 15.43
N TYR A 289 -10.39 4.05 14.26
CA TYR A 289 -11.20 3.88 13.06
C TYR A 289 -10.59 2.81 12.19
N ARG A 290 -11.36 1.74 11.93
CA ARG A 290 -10.94 0.70 11.00
C ARG A 290 -10.92 1.29 9.60
N LEU A 291 -9.89 0.98 8.85
CA LEU A 291 -9.77 1.28 7.43
C LEU A 291 -9.42 -0.01 6.71
N GLN A 292 -10.15 -0.32 5.66
CA GLN A 292 -9.85 -1.45 4.78
C GLN A 292 -10.05 -1.05 3.33
N GLY A 293 -9.42 -1.80 2.44
CA GLY A 293 -9.42 -1.48 1.03
C GLY A 293 -8.62 -2.43 0.18
N PHE A 294 -8.67 -2.14 -1.12
CA PHE A 294 -7.98 -2.89 -2.16
C PHE A 294 -6.77 -2.11 -2.65
N VAL A 295 -5.73 -2.84 -3.06
CA VAL A 295 -4.53 -2.26 -3.66
C VAL A 295 -4.12 -3.02 -4.90
N GLU A 296 -3.54 -2.28 -5.83
CA GLU A 296 -2.78 -2.85 -6.94
C GLU A 296 -1.37 -2.28 -6.89
N ALA A 297 -0.42 -3.11 -7.31
CA ALA A 297 0.97 -2.73 -7.38
C ALA A 297 1.63 -3.33 -8.63
N HIS A 298 2.53 -2.56 -9.22
CA HIS A 298 3.34 -3.00 -10.35
C HIS A 298 4.81 -3.06 -9.97
N GLU A 299 5.52 -3.99 -10.59
CA GLU A 299 6.97 -4.01 -10.57
C GLU A 299 7.51 -2.72 -11.20
N ILE A 300 8.51 -2.14 -10.54
CA ILE A 300 9.20 -0.93 -10.98
C ILE A 300 10.70 -1.24 -11.13
N PRO A 301 11.38 -0.65 -12.14
CA PRO A 301 12.83 -0.72 -12.22
C PRO A 301 13.45 -0.12 -10.96
N GLY A 302 14.44 -0.79 -10.41
CA GLY A 302 15.17 -0.29 -9.26
C GLY A 302 15.90 -1.41 -8.54
N LYS A 303 16.85 -1.02 -7.68
CA LYS A 303 17.40 -1.91 -6.66
C LYS A 303 16.92 -1.43 -5.32
N PHE A 304 16.46 -2.38 -4.53
CA PHE A 304 16.16 -2.14 -3.14
C PHE A 304 17.48 -2.04 -2.36
N ASP A 305 17.81 -0.86 -1.84
CA ASP A 305 18.97 -0.70 -0.98
C ASP A 305 18.55 -0.10 0.36
N SER A 306 18.29 -0.98 1.32
CA SER A 306 17.98 -0.60 2.70
C SER A 306 19.15 0.12 3.40
N LYS A 307 20.35 0.16 2.81
CA LYS A 307 21.56 0.79 3.34
C LYS A 307 22.00 2.06 2.58
N GLN A 308 21.36 2.41 1.46
CA GLN A 308 21.68 3.61 0.66
C GLN A 308 20.59 4.70 0.71
N SER A 309 20.12 5.07 1.90
CA SER A 309 19.42 6.36 2.09
C SER A 309 20.33 7.58 1.80
N ILE A 310 21.62 7.38 1.50
CA ILE A 310 22.65 8.43 1.38
C ILE A 310 22.87 8.92 -0.07
N ASN A 311 22.47 8.17 -1.11
CA ASN A 311 22.68 8.53 -2.54
C ASN A 311 21.39 8.82 -3.32
N CYS A 312 20.29 8.89 -2.60
CA CYS A 312 19.06 9.48 -3.04
C CYS A 312 19.34 10.99 -3.20
N GLU A 313 19.82 11.41 -4.38
CA GLU A 313 20.31 12.78 -4.60
C GLU A 313 19.28 13.80 -4.06
N LYS A 314 19.72 14.59 -3.08
CA LYS A 314 18.96 15.70 -2.49
C LYS A 314 18.59 16.74 -3.54
#